data_AF-A0AAW1EBP7-F1
#
_entry.id   AF-A0AAW1EBP7-F1
#
_cell.length_a   1.000
_cell.length_b   1.000
_cell.length_c   1.000
_cell.angle_alpha   90.00
_cell.angle_beta   90.00
_cell.angle_gamma   90.00
#
_symmetry.space_group_name_H-M   'P 1'
#
loop_
_entity.id
_entity.type
_entity.pdbx_description
1 polymer ?
#
loop_
_entity_poly.entity_id
_entity_poly.type
_entity_poly.pdbx_seq_one_letter_code
_entity_poly.pdbx_strand_id
1 'polypeptide(L)'
;MKLSGLLAVLLLLGTDRRSSGMSHSKPACRYPPSQWCRSLEIAIACNVEKQCMEVNATRPNQAVPPVSVILYYESLCPACRAFITQQLFPTWTMLQDIMTVTLVPYGNAKEIPSPNSPFTCQHGEPECRGNMIEACIIHLTGHSAFQIIYCMESAADVLDAAPPCLQLYAPSVSWSSVDSCLKGGLGRQLMHANAVMTRALHPAHTHVPWVIFNGEYTEENEDQAMSSLFHFVCQLYKGVKPPVCSGAPVRLNRSFC
;
A
#
# COMPACT_ATOMS: atom_id res chain seq x y z
N MET A 1 82.28 -20.15 47.58
CA MET A 1 81.37 -18.99 47.45
C MET A 1 80.10 -19.49 46.77
N LYS A 2 79.08 -19.83 47.57
CA LYS A 2 77.78 -19.12 47.70
C LYS A 2 76.94 -19.18 46.40
N LEU A 3 75.90 -20.03 46.40
CA LEU A 3 74.45 -19.68 46.48
C LEU A 3 73.97 -18.94 45.21
N SER A 4 72.88 -19.25 44.53
CA SER A 4 71.57 -19.75 44.93
C SER A 4 70.76 -20.02 43.65
N GLY A 5 69.73 -20.87 43.69
CA GLY A 5 68.79 -21.02 42.58
C GLY A 5 67.63 -21.95 42.93
N LEU A 6 66.66 -21.43 43.68
CA LEU A 6 65.40 -22.12 44.01
C LEU A 6 64.57 -22.42 42.76
N LEU A 7 64.01 -23.63 42.72
CA LEU A 7 62.89 -24.01 41.87
C LEU A 7 61.65 -23.16 42.21
N ALA A 8 61.08 -22.51 41.21
CA ALA A 8 59.72 -21.98 41.27
C ALA A 8 58.87 -22.71 40.21
N VAL A 9 57.90 -23.48 40.71
CA VAL A 9 56.85 -24.16 39.93
C VAL A 9 55.89 -23.10 39.40
N LEU A 10 55.71 -23.02 38.08
CA LEU A 10 54.68 -22.19 37.46
C LEU A 10 53.59 -23.06 36.83
N LEU A 11 52.37 -22.76 37.26
CA LEU A 11 51.12 -23.45 37.02
C LEU A 11 50.66 -23.40 35.55
N LEU A 12 50.08 -24.52 35.11
CA LEU A 12 49.35 -24.73 33.87
C LEU A 12 48.06 -23.87 33.83
N LEU A 13 47.92 -23.02 32.82
CA LEU A 13 46.64 -22.51 32.35
C LEU A 13 46.61 -22.53 30.81
N GLY A 14 46.38 -23.71 30.25
CA GLY A 14 45.97 -23.85 28.85
C GLY A 14 44.50 -23.47 28.73
N THR A 15 44.19 -22.34 28.12
CA THR A 15 42.82 -22.00 27.73
C THR A 15 42.51 -22.69 26.41
N ASP A 16 41.84 -23.83 26.50
CA ASP A 16 41.30 -24.57 25.35
C ASP A 16 40.15 -23.75 24.75
N ARG A 17 40.48 -22.88 23.78
CA ARG A 17 39.50 -22.07 23.07
C ARG A 17 38.87 -22.94 21.98
N ARG A 18 37.95 -23.83 22.38
CA ARG A 18 37.00 -24.47 21.46
C ARG A 18 36.17 -23.38 20.78
N SER A 19 36.56 -23.03 19.57
CA SER A 19 35.72 -22.27 18.64
C SER A 19 34.54 -23.14 18.22
N SER A 20 33.48 -23.14 19.03
CA SER A 20 32.16 -23.63 18.61
C SER A 20 31.59 -22.64 17.60
N GLY A 21 31.99 -22.78 16.34
CA GLY A 21 31.32 -22.12 15.23
C GLY A 21 29.88 -22.64 15.19
N MET A 22 28.93 -21.82 15.62
CA MET A 22 27.51 -22.01 15.34
C MET A 22 27.35 -21.91 13.82
N SER A 23 27.45 -23.05 13.14
CA SER A 23 26.93 -23.22 11.78
C SER A 23 25.43 -22.98 11.88
N HIS A 24 24.98 -21.77 11.52
CA HIS A 24 23.58 -21.56 11.21
C HIS A 24 23.20 -22.58 10.14
N SER A 25 22.27 -23.48 10.47
CA SER A 25 21.68 -24.40 9.50
C SER A 25 21.23 -23.57 8.30
N LYS A 26 21.70 -23.96 7.10
CA LYS A 26 21.21 -23.34 5.86
C LYS A 26 19.67 -23.39 5.90
N PRO A 27 18.97 -22.30 5.55
CA PRO A 27 17.52 -22.34 5.49
C PRO A 27 17.09 -23.48 4.57
N ALA A 28 16.03 -24.19 4.96
CA ALA A 28 15.54 -25.38 4.26
C ALA A 28 15.24 -25.13 2.77
N CYS A 29 15.02 -23.87 2.40
CA CYS A 29 14.74 -23.41 1.05
C CYS A 29 15.65 -22.22 0.69
N ARG A 30 16.25 -22.25 -0.50
CA ARG A 30 17.11 -21.16 -1.02
C ARG A 30 16.32 -20.02 -1.66
N TYR A 31 15.03 -20.21 -1.89
CA TYR A 31 14.14 -19.21 -2.47
C TYR A 31 13.50 -18.36 -1.37
N PRO A 32 13.28 -17.06 -1.59
CA PRO A 32 12.50 -16.23 -0.67
C PRO A 32 11.04 -16.70 -0.62
N PRO A 33 10.33 -16.56 0.52
CA PRO A 33 8.94 -17.02 0.67
C PRO A 33 7.96 -16.59 -0.43
N SER A 34 8.12 -15.37 -0.95
CA SER A 34 7.30 -14.85 -2.06
C SER A 34 7.47 -15.61 -3.38
N GLN A 35 8.49 -16.47 -3.49
CA GLN A 35 8.76 -17.29 -4.67
C GLN A 35 8.35 -18.76 -4.50
N TRP A 36 8.01 -19.18 -3.29
CA TRP A 36 7.78 -20.59 -2.96
C TRP A 36 6.71 -21.27 -3.81
N CYS A 37 5.67 -20.53 -4.22
CA CYS A 37 4.59 -21.03 -5.07
C CYS A 37 4.64 -20.49 -6.51
N ARG A 38 5.84 -20.16 -7.03
CA ARG A 38 6.01 -19.69 -8.42
C ARG A 38 6.12 -20.82 -9.44
N SER A 39 6.66 -21.97 -9.07
CA SER A 39 6.69 -23.16 -9.92
C SER A 39 6.59 -24.43 -9.06
N LEU A 40 6.20 -25.54 -9.68
CA LEU A 40 6.18 -26.84 -9.01
C LEU A 40 7.59 -27.25 -8.52
N GLU A 41 8.62 -26.95 -9.30
CA GLU A 41 10.02 -27.22 -8.94
C GLU A 41 10.44 -26.47 -7.65
N ILE A 42 10.09 -25.19 -7.54
CA ILE A 42 10.39 -24.40 -6.33
C ILE A 42 9.58 -24.91 -5.14
N ALA A 43 8.30 -25.24 -5.35
CA ALA A 43 7.44 -25.77 -4.29
C ALA A 43 7.97 -27.10 -3.73
N ILE A 44 8.48 -27.99 -4.60
CA ILE A 44 9.15 -29.23 -4.22
C ILE A 44 10.47 -28.94 -3.49
N ALA A 45 11.30 -28.06 -4.04
CA ALA A 45 12.58 -27.70 -3.43
C ALA A 45 12.43 -27.09 -2.02
N CYS A 46 11.26 -26.52 -1.73
CA CYS A 46 10.94 -25.89 -0.45
C CYS A 46 9.93 -26.69 0.39
N ASN A 47 9.52 -27.88 -0.06
CA ASN A 47 8.59 -28.80 0.61
C ASN A 47 7.27 -28.13 1.05
N VAL A 48 6.67 -27.38 0.12
CA VAL A 48 5.44 -26.59 0.30
C VAL A 48 4.41 -26.87 -0.81
N GLU A 49 4.52 -28.00 -1.50
CA GLU A 49 3.68 -28.39 -2.64
C GLU A 49 2.21 -28.38 -2.27
N LYS A 50 1.86 -28.95 -1.10
CA LYS A 50 0.47 -29.00 -0.62
C LYS A 50 -0.09 -27.59 -0.42
N GLN A 51 0.65 -26.73 0.27
CA GLN A 51 0.26 -25.35 0.54
C GLN A 51 0.14 -24.56 -0.76
N CYS A 52 1.07 -24.75 -1.69
CA CYS A 52 1.02 -24.09 -3.00
C CYS A 52 -0.15 -24.58 -3.86
N MET A 53 -0.52 -25.86 -3.79
CA MET A 53 -1.73 -26.38 -4.45
C MET A 53 -3.01 -25.79 -3.84
N GLU A 54 -3.09 -25.70 -2.50
CA GLU A 54 -4.23 -25.09 -1.79
C GLU A 54 -4.35 -23.58 -2.12
N VAL A 55 -3.23 -22.86 -2.15
CA VAL A 55 -3.17 -21.46 -2.57
C VAL A 55 -3.57 -21.32 -4.04
N ASN A 56 -3.06 -22.16 -4.94
CA ASN A 56 -3.40 -22.10 -6.36
C ASN A 56 -4.89 -22.40 -6.62
N ALA A 57 -5.49 -23.31 -5.85
CA ALA A 57 -6.91 -23.62 -5.94
C ALA A 57 -7.81 -22.46 -5.46
N THR A 58 -7.27 -21.59 -4.61
CA THR A 58 -7.97 -20.42 -4.05
C THR A 58 -7.54 -19.10 -4.69
N ARG A 59 -6.56 -19.13 -5.60
CA ARG A 59 -6.13 -17.94 -6.34
C ARG A 59 -7.29 -17.41 -7.17
N PRO A 60 -7.52 -16.09 -7.17
CA PRO A 60 -8.53 -15.51 -8.02
C PRO A 60 -8.25 -15.85 -9.48
N ASN A 61 -9.31 -16.27 -10.17
CA ASN A 61 -9.23 -16.58 -11.59
C ASN A 61 -8.94 -15.30 -12.37
N GLN A 62 -7.77 -15.23 -13.04
CA GLN A 62 -7.37 -14.06 -13.83
C GLN A 62 -8.32 -13.74 -15.00
N ALA A 63 -9.21 -14.66 -15.39
CA ALA A 63 -10.24 -14.39 -16.38
C ALA A 63 -11.39 -13.51 -15.84
N VAL A 64 -11.53 -13.37 -14.52
CA VAL A 64 -12.52 -12.48 -13.90
C VAL A 64 -11.87 -11.15 -13.54
N PRO A 65 -12.38 -10.01 -14.04
CA PRO A 65 -11.83 -8.72 -13.68
C PRO A 65 -11.91 -8.45 -12.16
N PRO A 66 -10.89 -7.80 -11.58
CA PRO A 66 -10.98 -7.29 -10.21
C PRO A 66 -12.08 -6.23 -10.10
N VAL A 67 -12.59 -6.03 -8.89
CA VAL A 67 -13.51 -4.93 -8.59
C VAL A 67 -12.76 -3.61 -8.75
N SER A 68 -13.23 -2.77 -9.67
CA SER A 68 -12.68 -1.43 -9.85
C SER A 68 -13.30 -0.48 -8.82
N VAL A 69 -12.46 0.19 -8.03
CA VAL A 69 -12.85 1.20 -7.06
C VAL A 69 -12.16 2.51 -7.42
N ILE A 70 -12.94 3.52 -7.77
CA ILE A 70 -12.43 4.86 -8.07
C ILE A 70 -12.90 5.79 -6.98
N LEU A 71 -11.97 6.44 -6.28
CA LEU A 71 -12.25 7.41 -5.23
C LEU A 71 -11.96 8.82 -5.74
N TYR A 72 -12.99 9.67 -5.74
CA TYR A 72 -12.88 11.11 -5.92
C TYR A 72 -12.93 11.78 -4.55
N TYR A 73 -11.90 12.59 -4.24
CA TYR A 73 -11.70 13.10 -2.88
C TYR A 73 -10.89 14.41 -2.85
N GLU A 74 -10.78 15.00 -1.66
CA GLU A 74 -9.98 16.20 -1.38
C GLU A 74 -9.04 15.94 -0.21
N SER A 75 -7.79 16.39 -0.32
CA SER A 75 -6.72 16.05 0.63
C SER A 75 -6.96 16.53 2.07
N LEU A 76 -7.81 17.55 2.27
CA LEU A 76 -8.11 18.09 3.60
C LEU A 76 -9.55 17.80 4.07
N CYS A 77 -10.37 17.10 3.28
CA CYS A 77 -11.73 16.78 3.65
C CYS A 77 -11.79 15.64 4.69
N PRO A 78 -12.22 15.87 5.95
CA PRO A 78 -12.12 14.88 7.02
C PRO A 78 -12.76 13.52 6.71
N ALA A 79 -13.91 13.50 6.01
CA ALA A 79 -14.58 12.28 5.60
C ALA A 79 -13.77 11.49 4.55
N CYS A 80 -13.09 12.18 3.64
CA CYS A 80 -12.19 11.56 2.66
C CYS A 80 -11.02 10.89 3.37
N ARG A 81 -10.38 11.60 4.30
CA ARG A 81 -9.24 11.08 5.08
C ARG A 81 -9.64 9.86 5.90
N ALA A 82 -10.80 9.92 6.56
CA ALA A 82 -11.35 8.80 7.30
C ALA A 82 -11.63 7.59 6.39
N PHE A 83 -12.24 7.80 5.23
CA PHE A 83 -12.50 6.71 4.28
C PHE A 83 -11.21 6.08 3.76
N ILE A 84 -10.22 6.89 3.36
CA ILE A 84 -8.91 6.40 2.88
C ILE A 84 -8.22 5.55 3.95
N THR A 85 -8.17 6.05 5.18
CA THR A 85 -7.38 5.46 6.26
C THR A 85 -8.07 4.29 6.95
N GLN A 86 -9.40 4.31 7.05
CA GLN A 86 -10.16 3.32 7.83
C GLN A 86 -10.87 2.28 6.96
N GLN A 87 -11.25 2.61 5.72
CA GLN A 87 -11.96 1.71 4.82
C GLN A 87 -11.08 1.26 3.65
N LEU A 88 -10.59 2.20 2.85
CA LEU A 88 -9.96 1.91 1.56
C LEU A 88 -8.63 1.18 1.71
N PHE A 89 -7.67 1.74 2.45
CA PHE A 89 -6.33 1.17 2.56
C PHE A 89 -6.31 -0.20 3.27
N PRO A 90 -7.03 -0.40 4.41
CA PRO A 90 -7.12 -1.72 5.02
C PRO A 90 -7.76 -2.76 4.10
N THR A 91 -8.85 -2.40 3.40
CA THR A 91 -9.51 -3.30 2.46
C THR A 91 -8.59 -3.70 1.31
N TRP A 92 -7.93 -2.72 0.69
CA TRP A 92 -7.00 -2.98 -0.40
C TRP A 92 -5.84 -3.87 0.05
N THR A 93 -5.29 -3.66 1.24
CA THR A 93 -4.21 -4.51 1.77
C THR A 93 -4.63 -5.99 1.81
N MET A 94 -5.90 -6.26 2.14
CA MET A 94 -6.45 -7.61 2.22
C MET A 94 -6.95 -8.17 0.88
N LEU A 95 -7.38 -7.31 -0.05
CA LEU A 95 -8.12 -7.68 -1.26
C LEU A 95 -7.48 -7.21 -2.57
N GLN A 96 -6.23 -6.72 -2.57
CA GLN A 96 -5.53 -6.21 -3.76
C GLN A 96 -5.45 -7.21 -4.93
N ASP A 97 -5.57 -8.51 -4.68
CA ASP A 97 -5.62 -9.53 -5.74
C ASP A 97 -6.95 -9.55 -6.51
N ILE A 98 -8.01 -8.94 -5.97
CA ILE A 98 -9.36 -8.90 -6.55
C ILE A 98 -9.93 -7.48 -6.63
N MET A 99 -9.12 -6.45 -6.37
CA MET A 99 -9.54 -5.07 -6.30
C MET A 99 -8.46 -4.16 -6.91
N THR A 100 -8.89 -3.21 -7.75
CA THR A 100 -8.03 -2.15 -8.27
C THR A 100 -8.53 -0.81 -7.76
N VAL A 101 -7.60 0.05 -7.33
CA VAL A 101 -7.92 1.38 -6.79
C VAL A 101 -7.41 2.45 -7.75
N THR A 102 -8.26 3.43 -8.04
CA THR A 102 -7.88 4.68 -8.70
C THR A 102 -8.21 5.84 -7.77
N LEU A 103 -7.23 6.72 -7.54
CA LEU A 103 -7.37 7.90 -6.69
C LEU A 103 -7.43 9.15 -7.58
N VAL A 104 -8.42 10.00 -7.33
CA VAL A 104 -8.64 11.26 -8.07
C VAL A 104 -8.72 12.43 -7.07
N PRO A 105 -7.57 12.98 -6.62
CA PRO A 105 -7.54 14.14 -5.74
C PRO A 105 -7.94 15.40 -6.51
N TYR A 106 -9.15 15.91 -6.23
CA TYR A 106 -9.70 17.14 -6.78
C TYR A 106 -11.00 17.52 -6.05
N GLY A 107 -11.94 16.57 -5.97
CA GLY A 107 -13.23 16.69 -5.28
C GLY A 107 -14.03 17.93 -5.65
N ASN A 108 -14.43 18.73 -4.65
CA ASN A 108 -15.22 19.94 -4.86
C ASN A 108 -14.41 21.17 -5.33
N ALA A 109 -13.13 20.99 -5.68
CA ALA A 109 -12.35 22.07 -6.25
C ALA A 109 -12.99 22.62 -7.54
N LYS A 110 -12.68 23.86 -7.87
CA LYS A 110 -13.13 24.52 -9.10
C LYS A 110 -11.95 25.06 -9.87
N GLU A 111 -11.99 24.86 -11.18
CA GLU A 111 -11.12 25.57 -12.11
C GLU A 111 -11.63 26.98 -12.36
N ILE A 112 -10.74 27.96 -12.20
CA ILE A 112 -11.00 29.37 -12.50
C ILE A 112 -10.05 29.84 -13.61
N PRO A 113 -10.49 30.77 -14.48
CA PRO A 113 -9.66 31.33 -15.55
C PRO A 113 -8.63 32.30 -14.96
N SER A 114 -7.59 31.75 -14.33
CA SER A 114 -6.50 32.47 -13.68
C SER A 114 -5.16 31.87 -14.10
N PRO A 115 -4.21 32.67 -14.62
CA PRO A 115 -2.92 32.15 -15.07
C PRO A 115 -2.02 31.69 -13.92
N ASN A 116 -2.21 32.22 -12.70
CA ASN A 116 -1.30 32.01 -11.57
C ASN A 116 -1.86 31.05 -10.51
N SER A 117 -3.18 31.07 -10.28
CA SER A 117 -3.88 30.16 -9.35
C SER A 117 -5.17 29.70 -10.00
N PRO A 118 -5.13 28.65 -10.84
CA PRO A 118 -6.28 28.21 -11.61
C PRO A 118 -7.26 27.35 -10.80
N PHE A 119 -7.01 27.08 -9.52
CA PHE A 119 -7.86 26.20 -8.70
C PHE A 119 -8.30 26.90 -7.41
N THR A 120 -9.56 26.69 -7.03
CA THR A 120 -10.09 27.09 -5.72
C THR A 120 -10.67 25.86 -5.02
N CYS A 121 -10.29 25.63 -3.76
CA CYS A 121 -10.67 24.46 -2.97
C CYS A 121 -11.44 24.87 -1.71
N GLN A 122 -12.25 23.97 -1.15
CA GLN A 122 -13.16 24.29 -0.04
C GLN A 122 -12.41 24.62 1.26
N HIS A 123 -11.29 23.96 1.49
CA HIS A 123 -10.42 24.16 2.65
C HIS A 123 -9.24 25.08 2.34
N GLY A 124 -9.36 25.91 1.29
CA GLY A 124 -8.41 26.94 0.91
C GLY A 124 -7.18 26.44 0.14
N GLU A 125 -6.18 27.32 0.00
CA GLU A 125 -4.95 27.04 -0.74
C GLU A 125 -4.18 25.80 -0.24
N PRO A 126 -4.12 25.49 1.07
CA PRO A 126 -3.46 24.26 1.53
C PRO A 126 -4.05 22.99 0.93
N GLU A 127 -5.37 22.92 0.74
CA GLU A 127 -6.01 21.78 0.08
C GLU A 127 -5.72 21.73 -1.41
N CYS A 128 -5.76 22.86 -2.12
CA CYS A 128 -5.36 22.89 -3.52
C CYS A 128 -3.92 22.42 -3.71
N ARG A 129 -3.02 22.84 -2.80
CA ARG A 129 -1.63 22.38 -2.79
C ARG A 129 -1.53 20.89 -2.45
N GLY A 130 -2.30 20.41 -1.47
CA GLY A 130 -2.38 19.00 -1.09
C GLY A 130 -2.84 18.12 -2.26
N ASN A 131 -3.98 18.44 -2.87
CA ASN A 131 -4.50 17.76 -4.06
C ASN A 131 -3.45 17.68 -5.18
N MET A 132 -2.71 18.77 -5.44
CA MET A 132 -1.67 18.78 -6.45
C MET A 132 -0.43 17.96 -6.07
N ILE A 133 -0.01 17.97 -4.80
CA ILE A 133 1.05 17.10 -4.27
C ILE A 133 0.68 15.64 -4.51
N GLU A 134 -0.54 15.26 -4.16
CA GLU A 134 -1.01 13.89 -4.29
C GLU A 134 -1.12 13.46 -5.75
N ALA A 135 -1.63 14.33 -6.63
CA ALA A 135 -1.65 14.09 -8.07
C ALA A 135 -0.23 13.89 -8.64
N CYS A 136 0.74 14.71 -8.22
CA CYS A 136 2.14 14.56 -8.58
C CYS A 136 2.75 13.24 -8.06
N ILE A 137 2.45 12.85 -6.82
CA ILE A 137 2.92 11.58 -6.23
C ILE A 137 2.35 10.40 -6.99
N ILE A 138 1.06 10.41 -7.31
CA ILE A 138 0.39 9.37 -8.12
C ILE A 138 1.10 9.22 -9.47
N HIS A 139 1.38 10.33 -10.14
CA HIS A 139 2.08 10.33 -11.44
C HIS A 139 3.52 9.80 -11.34
N LEU A 140 4.28 10.20 -10.32
CA LEU A 140 5.71 9.92 -10.21
C LEU A 140 6.03 8.53 -9.64
N THR A 141 5.12 7.93 -8.85
CA THR A 141 5.42 6.74 -8.05
C THR A 141 4.62 5.50 -8.44
N GLY A 142 3.58 5.64 -9.28
CA GLY A 142 2.79 4.53 -9.80
C GLY A 142 2.23 3.66 -8.68
N HIS A 143 2.64 2.39 -8.61
CA HIS A 143 2.12 1.43 -7.63
C HIS A 143 2.40 1.79 -6.16
N SER A 144 3.47 2.56 -5.87
CA SER A 144 3.77 3.00 -4.50
C SER A 144 2.91 4.18 -4.04
N ALA A 145 2.19 4.83 -4.96
CA ALA A 145 1.43 6.04 -4.65
C ALA A 145 0.43 5.80 -3.52
N PHE A 146 -0.26 4.66 -3.54
CA PHE A 146 -1.36 4.46 -2.61
C PHE A 146 -0.88 4.37 -1.14
N GLN A 147 0.25 3.73 -0.88
CA GLN A 147 0.86 3.71 0.45
C GLN A 147 1.30 5.11 0.90
N ILE A 148 1.82 5.92 -0.03
CA ILE A 148 2.24 7.31 0.25
C ILE A 148 1.03 8.17 0.61
N ILE A 149 -0.04 8.11 -0.19
CA ILE A 149 -1.28 8.85 0.07
C ILE A 149 -1.89 8.42 1.41
N TYR A 150 -1.99 7.12 1.69
CA TYR A 150 -2.44 6.63 2.99
C TYR A 150 -1.62 7.20 4.15
N CYS A 151 -0.29 7.23 4.02
CA CYS A 151 0.61 7.78 5.03
C CYS A 151 0.38 9.28 5.25
N MET A 152 0.24 10.05 4.18
CA MET A 152 -0.06 11.48 4.24
C MET A 152 -1.41 11.74 4.91
N GLU A 153 -2.44 11.01 4.47
CA GLU A 153 -3.81 11.16 4.96
C GLU A 153 -4.01 10.70 6.41
N SER A 154 -3.10 9.87 6.92
CA SER A 154 -3.07 9.44 8.32
C SER A 154 -2.40 10.46 9.25
N ALA A 155 -1.65 11.44 8.72
CA ALA A 155 -0.87 12.37 9.52
C ALA A 155 -1.72 13.52 10.08
N ALA A 156 -1.26 14.19 11.14
CA ALA A 156 -1.95 15.38 11.65
C ALA A 156 -1.97 16.50 10.59
N ASP A 157 -0.85 16.70 9.90
CA ASP A 157 -0.71 17.60 8.77
C ASP A 157 -0.33 16.82 7.51
N VAL A 158 -1.21 16.87 6.49
CA VAL A 158 -1.08 16.10 5.25
C VAL A 158 0.11 16.58 4.40
N LEU A 159 0.39 17.89 4.40
CA LEU A 159 1.41 18.50 3.55
C LEU A 159 2.80 18.27 4.13
N ASP A 160 2.97 18.43 5.43
CA ASP A 160 4.23 18.20 6.12
C ASP A 160 4.61 16.71 6.13
N ALA A 161 3.62 15.81 6.04
CA ALA A 161 3.85 14.37 5.94
C ALA A 161 4.30 13.92 4.54
N ALA A 162 4.07 14.70 3.49
CA ALA A 162 4.35 14.28 2.11
C ALA A 162 5.83 13.90 1.87
N PRO A 163 6.84 14.71 2.28
CA PRO A 163 8.24 14.33 2.11
C PRO A 163 8.65 13.03 2.85
N PRO A 164 8.40 12.86 4.17
CA PRO A 164 8.76 11.62 4.85
C PRO A 164 7.98 10.40 4.35
N CYS A 165 6.69 10.54 3.98
CA CYS A 165 5.92 9.45 3.40
C CYS A 165 6.46 9.02 2.03
N LEU A 166 6.82 9.98 1.16
CA LEU A 166 7.47 9.70 -0.12
C LEU A 166 8.79 8.94 0.10
N GLN A 167 9.62 9.42 1.03
CA GLN A 167 10.91 8.79 1.35
C GLN A 167 10.76 7.35 1.86
N LEU A 168 9.69 7.06 2.60
CA LEU A 168 9.42 5.74 3.17
C LEU A 168 9.02 4.71 2.11
N TYR A 169 8.14 5.07 1.17
CA TYR A 169 7.53 4.12 0.23
C TYR A 169 8.06 4.20 -1.21
N ALA A 170 8.73 5.29 -1.58
CA ALA A 170 9.37 5.47 -2.87
C ALA A 170 10.72 6.20 -2.74
N PRO A 171 11.72 5.62 -2.05
CA PRO A 171 13.00 6.27 -1.77
C PRO A 171 13.81 6.63 -3.02
N SER A 172 13.49 6.06 -4.19
CA SER A 172 14.10 6.40 -5.48
C SER A 172 13.56 7.69 -6.10
N VAL A 173 12.43 8.21 -5.61
CA VAL A 173 11.83 9.47 -6.08
C VAL A 173 12.17 10.57 -5.08
N SER A 174 12.94 11.56 -5.52
CA SER A 174 13.31 12.69 -4.68
C SER A 174 12.15 13.66 -4.47
N TRP A 175 12.09 14.30 -3.31
CA TRP A 175 11.15 15.41 -3.07
C TRP A 175 11.30 16.54 -4.11
N SER A 176 12.52 16.79 -4.60
CA SER A 176 12.75 17.78 -5.65
C SER A 176 12.00 17.48 -6.95
N SER A 177 11.71 16.22 -7.25
CA SER A 177 10.89 15.83 -8.40
C SER A 177 9.43 16.23 -8.20
N VAL A 178 8.90 16.04 -6.98
CA VAL A 178 7.56 16.51 -6.60
C VAL A 178 7.49 18.03 -6.66
N ASP A 179 8.47 18.73 -6.07
CA ASP A 179 8.54 20.21 -6.10
C ASP A 179 8.62 20.76 -7.54
N SER A 180 9.34 20.08 -8.42
CA SER A 180 9.38 20.42 -9.86
C SER A 180 8.03 20.20 -10.54
N CYS A 181 7.29 19.15 -10.17
CA CYS A 181 5.93 18.91 -10.65
C CYS A 181 4.96 20.03 -10.20
N LEU A 182 5.04 20.47 -8.94
CA LEU A 182 4.22 21.54 -8.37
C LEU A 182 4.49 22.91 -9.01
N LYS A 183 5.76 23.28 -9.16
CA LYS A 183 6.18 24.57 -9.72
C LYS A 183 6.07 24.63 -11.24
N GLY A 184 6.17 23.47 -11.89
CA GLY A 184 6.09 23.32 -13.34
C GLY A 184 4.66 23.32 -13.87
N GLY A 185 4.53 23.07 -15.18
CA GLY A 185 3.21 22.90 -15.82
C GLY A 185 2.53 21.57 -15.50
N LEU A 186 3.29 20.57 -15.05
CA LEU A 186 2.81 19.19 -14.87
C LEU A 186 1.74 19.10 -13.77
N GLY A 187 1.97 19.67 -12.58
CA GLY A 187 1.00 19.63 -11.49
C GLY A 187 -0.36 20.24 -11.88
N ARG A 188 -0.33 21.35 -12.64
CA ARG A 188 -1.55 21.96 -13.20
C ARG A 188 -2.25 21.07 -14.22
N GLN A 189 -1.50 20.40 -15.09
CA GLN A 189 -2.06 19.47 -16.08
C GLN A 189 -2.71 18.25 -15.39
N LEU A 190 -2.09 17.72 -14.33
CA LEU A 190 -2.63 16.61 -13.55
C LEU A 190 -3.90 17.02 -12.80
N MET A 191 -3.90 18.18 -12.13
CA MET A 191 -5.10 18.72 -11.50
C MET A 191 -6.23 18.95 -12.52
N HIS A 192 -5.90 19.45 -13.72
CA HIS A 192 -6.89 19.63 -14.79
C HIS A 192 -7.45 18.29 -15.29
N ALA A 193 -6.61 17.27 -15.46
CA ALA A 193 -7.06 15.92 -15.81
C ALA A 193 -8.03 15.38 -14.75
N ASN A 194 -7.72 15.55 -13.46
CA ASN A 194 -8.60 15.17 -12.36
C ASN A 194 -9.92 15.97 -12.37
N ALA A 195 -9.88 17.26 -12.71
CA ALA A 195 -11.06 18.09 -12.87
C ALA A 195 -11.96 17.60 -14.01
N VAL A 196 -11.38 17.20 -15.15
CA VAL A 196 -12.11 16.62 -16.29
C VAL A 196 -12.76 15.31 -15.89
N MET A 197 -12.03 14.42 -15.21
CA MET A 197 -12.59 13.15 -14.71
C MET A 197 -13.75 13.40 -13.73
N THR A 198 -13.56 14.29 -12.78
CA THR A 198 -14.59 14.62 -11.76
C THR A 198 -15.84 15.23 -12.39
N ARG A 199 -15.70 16.11 -13.40
CA ARG A 199 -16.82 16.70 -14.13
C ARG A 199 -17.55 15.73 -15.05
N ALA A 200 -16.89 14.66 -15.47
CA ALA A 200 -17.48 13.61 -16.31
C ALA A 200 -18.36 12.63 -15.51
N LEU A 201 -18.40 12.73 -14.19
CA LEU A 201 -19.26 11.91 -13.34
C LEU A 201 -20.73 12.07 -13.71
N HIS A 202 -21.41 10.93 -13.83
CA HIS A 202 -22.85 10.85 -14.05
C HIS A 202 -23.47 9.84 -13.07
N PRO A 203 -24.33 10.27 -12.13
CA PRO A 203 -24.69 11.67 -11.87
C PRO A 203 -23.48 12.51 -11.41
N ALA A 204 -23.61 13.84 -11.52
CA ALA A 204 -22.60 14.72 -10.96
C ALA A 204 -22.51 14.50 -9.44
N HIS A 205 -21.30 14.39 -8.91
CA HIS A 205 -21.10 14.23 -7.47
C HIS A 205 -21.69 15.42 -6.71
N THR A 206 -22.28 15.13 -5.55
CA THR A 206 -22.88 16.14 -4.67
C THR A 206 -22.10 16.36 -3.37
N HIS A 207 -21.12 15.49 -3.11
CA HIS A 207 -20.29 15.48 -1.93
C HIS A 207 -19.00 14.69 -2.21
N VAL A 208 -18.09 14.67 -1.23
CA VAL A 208 -16.93 13.79 -1.19
C VAL A 208 -16.79 13.16 0.20
N PRO A 209 -16.18 11.96 0.34
CA PRO A 209 -15.65 11.10 -0.72
C PRO A 209 -16.77 10.59 -1.63
N TRP A 210 -16.48 10.48 -2.94
CA TRP A 210 -17.42 9.94 -3.92
C TRP A 210 -16.81 8.70 -4.58
N VAL A 211 -17.49 7.56 -4.47
CA VAL A 211 -16.89 6.25 -4.80
C VAL A 211 -17.65 5.57 -5.95
N ILE A 212 -16.90 5.21 -7.00
CA ILE A 212 -17.43 4.48 -8.16
C ILE A 212 -16.96 3.02 -8.09
N PHE A 213 -17.91 2.10 -8.24
CA PHE A 213 -17.65 0.66 -8.26
C PHE A 213 -17.96 0.10 -9.64
N ASN A 214 -16.97 -0.51 -10.30
CA ASN A 214 -17.12 -1.10 -11.64
C ASN A 214 -17.73 -0.14 -12.69
N GLY A 215 -17.45 1.16 -12.56
CA GLY A 215 -17.96 2.20 -13.47
C GLY A 215 -19.33 2.77 -13.10
N GLU A 216 -19.95 2.29 -12.01
CA GLU A 216 -21.28 2.74 -11.58
C GLU A 216 -21.25 3.40 -10.20
N TYR A 217 -22.06 4.45 -10.07
CA TYR A 217 -22.42 5.06 -8.79
C TYR A 217 -23.87 4.72 -8.46
N THR A 218 -24.12 4.32 -7.21
CA THR A 218 -25.45 4.34 -6.60
C THR A 218 -25.30 4.73 -5.14
N GLU A 219 -26.31 5.41 -4.58
CA GLU A 219 -26.36 5.73 -3.15
C GLU A 219 -26.26 4.44 -2.30
N GLU A 220 -26.90 3.35 -2.74
CA GLU A 220 -26.84 2.05 -2.07
C GLU A 220 -25.42 1.46 -2.03
N ASN A 221 -24.65 1.60 -3.12
CA ASN A 221 -23.27 1.12 -3.19
C ASN A 221 -22.38 1.94 -2.24
N GLU A 222 -22.59 3.25 -2.20
CA GLU A 222 -21.88 4.15 -1.30
C GLU A 222 -22.19 3.84 0.16
N ASP A 223 -23.46 3.66 0.53
CA ASP A 223 -23.89 3.27 1.87
C ASP A 223 -23.25 1.94 2.32
N GLN A 224 -23.25 0.93 1.44
CA GLN A 224 -22.59 -0.35 1.71
C GLN A 224 -21.08 -0.20 1.88
N ALA A 225 -20.43 0.62 1.04
CA ALA A 225 -19.00 0.88 1.11
C ALA A 225 -18.59 1.66 2.37
N MET A 226 -19.41 2.61 2.82
CA MET A 226 -19.18 3.37 4.05
C MET A 226 -19.38 2.51 5.29
N SER A 227 -20.30 1.53 5.24
CA SER A 227 -20.50 0.55 6.31
C SER A 227 -19.35 -0.45 6.41
N SER A 228 -19.03 -1.11 5.29
CA SER A 228 -17.89 -2.02 5.19
C SER A 228 -17.47 -2.22 3.74
N LEU A 229 -16.47 -1.46 3.32
CA LEU A 229 -15.90 -1.60 1.98
C LEU A 229 -15.38 -3.02 1.73
N PHE A 230 -14.78 -3.64 2.74
CA PHE A 230 -14.28 -5.01 2.67
C PHE A 230 -15.37 -6.01 2.27
N HIS A 231 -16.50 -6.01 2.99
CA HIS A 231 -17.60 -6.93 2.68
C HIS A 231 -18.20 -6.61 1.32
N PHE A 232 -18.32 -5.33 0.98
CA PHE A 232 -18.89 -4.91 -0.28
C PHE A 232 -18.04 -5.33 -1.49
N VAL A 233 -16.71 -5.15 -1.44
CA VAL A 233 -15.79 -5.65 -2.49
C VAL A 233 -15.88 -7.17 -2.63
N CYS A 234 -15.90 -7.91 -1.51
CA CYS A 234 -16.11 -9.35 -1.52
C CYS A 234 -17.45 -9.76 -2.14
N GLN A 235 -18.51 -8.96 -1.98
CA GLN A 235 -19.83 -9.21 -2.60
C GLN A 235 -19.82 -8.93 -4.11
N LEU A 236 -19.18 -7.84 -4.53
CA LEU A 236 -19.10 -7.45 -5.94
C LEU A 236 -18.24 -8.40 -6.77
N TYR A 237 -17.17 -8.95 -6.20
CA TYR A 237 -16.28 -9.84 -6.93
C TYR A 237 -16.98 -11.13 -7.38
N LYS A 238 -16.92 -11.41 -8.69
CA LYS A 238 -17.64 -12.51 -9.34
C LYS A 238 -16.83 -13.80 -9.50
N GLY A 239 -15.54 -13.75 -9.16
CA GLY A 239 -14.65 -14.91 -9.25
C GLY A 239 -14.67 -15.77 -7.99
N VAL A 240 -13.71 -16.71 -7.91
CA VAL A 240 -13.46 -17.47 -6.69
C VAL A 240 -12.97 -16.50 -5.62
N LYS A 241 -13.80 -16.27 -4.60
CA LYS A 241 -13.50 -15.30 -3.55
C LYS A 241 -12.32 -15.78 -2.70
N PRO A 242 -11.38 -14.91 -2.35
CA PRO A 242 -10.33 -15.23 -1.39
C PRO A 242 -10.93 -15.75 -0.08
N PRO A 243 -10.26 -16.66 0.66
CA PRO A 243 -10.76 -17.20 1.92
C PRO A 243 -11.16 -16.12 2.95
N VAL A 244 -10.49 -14.97 2.92
CA VAL A 244 -10.78 -13.84 3.80
C VAL A 244 -12.19 -13.26 3.57
N CYS A 245 -12.77 -13.40 2.38
CA CYS A 245 -14.13 -12.99 2.07
C CYS A 245 -15.22 -13.91 2.61
N SER A 246 -14.92 -15.19 2.86
CA SER A 246 -15.91 -16.19 3.29
C SER A 246 -15.92 -16.42 4.79
N GLY A 247 -14.97 -15.84 5.54
CA GLY A 247 -14.82 -16.08 6.98
C GLY A 247 -14.49 -17.54 7.31
N ALA A 248 -14.15 -18.37 6.29
CA ALA A 248 -13.82 -19.76 6.50
C ALA A 248 -12.52 -19.83 7.31
N PRO A 249 -12.49 -20.52 8.47
CA PRO A 249 -11.27 -20.69 9.21
C PRO A 249 -10.25 -21.39 8.32
N VAL A 250 -9.12 -20.73 8.07
CA VAL A 250 -7.94 -21.41 7.53
C VAL A 250 -7.66 -22.53 8.53
N ARG A 251 -7.89 -23.79 8.14
CA ARG A 251 -7.52 -24.95 8.95
C ARG A 251 -6.00 -24.97 9.02
N LEU A 252 -5.43 -24.20 9.95
CA LEU A 252 -4.04 -24.32 10.33
C LEU A 252 -3.89 -25.72 10.93
N ASN A 253 -3.31 -26.62 10.15
CA ASN A 253 -3.03 -27.96 10.60
C ASN A 253 -1.92 -27.85 11.65
N ARG A 254 -2.31 -27.77 12.93
CA ARG A 254 -1.41 -27.63 14.09
C ARG A 254 -0.59 -28.90 14.38
N SER A 255 -0.48 -29.83 13.43
CA SER A 255 0.30 -31.06 13.57
C SER A 255 1.83 -30.84 13.57
N PHE A 256 2.29 -29.59 13.49
CA PHE A 256 3.70 -29.21 13.62
C PHE A 256 3.85 -28.03 14.58
N CYS A 257 3.68 -28.29 15.87
CA CYS A 257 4.29 -27.54 16.96
C CYS A 257 5.03 -28.53 17.86
#